data_AF-A0A1Q8SZE9-F1
#
_entry.id   AF-A0A1Q8SZE9-F1
#
_cell.length_a   1.000
_cell.length_b   1.000
_cell.length_c   1.000
_cell.angle_alpha   90.00
_cell.angle_beta   90.00
_cell.angle_gamma   90.00
#
_symmetry.space_group_name_H-M   'P 1'
#
loop_
_entity.id
_entity.type
_entity.pdbx_description
1 polymer ?
#
loop_
_entity_poly.entity_id
_entity_poly.type
_entity_poly.pdbx_seq_one_letter_code
_entity_poly.pdbx_strand_id
1 'polypeptide(L)'
;MKETEAAVYQRFFIRPRLGHRPLIESDIQAVIDGAVTCRFAPDGTLLKPTILKPGQGRYLIPMRWLSGEVITIDNASKAQWFWLDADIPFNGPLAQRMALALTRHSEIACVAEDNTRGAAHGNAEAWIIDDAHYLLQLD
;
A
#
# COMPACT_ATOMS: atom_id res chain seq x y z
N MET A 1 -30.78 -11.89 -5.18
CA MET A 1 -29.30 -12.00 -5.16
C MET A 1 -28.82 -10.96 -4.17
N LYS A 2 -28.18 -11.35 -3.06
CA LYS A 2 -27.54 -10.37 -2.17
C LYS A 2 -26.36 -9.78 -2.94
N GLU A 3 -26.38 -8.46 -3.16
CA GLU A 3 -25.19 -7.72 -3.52
C GLU A 3 -24.15 -8.05 -2.44
N THR A 4 -23.11 -8.79 -2.81
CA THR A 4 -21.96 -9.00 -1.94
C THR A 4 -21.38 -7.62 -1.68
N GLU A 5 -21.58 -7.12 -0.46
CA GLU A 5 -20.86 -5.98 0.11
C GLU A 5 -19.42 -6.06 -0.38
N ALA A 6 -18.98 -5.07 -1.16
CA ALA A 6 -17.63 -5.03 -1.67
C ALA A 6 -16.69 -5.00 -0.45
N ALA A 7 -16.06 -6.14 -0.14
CA ALA A 7 -15.15 -6.23 0.99
C ALA A 7 -14.09 -5.12 0.86
N VAL A 8 -14.00 -4.29 1.89
CA VAL A 8 -13.03 -3.19 1.97
C VAL A 8 -11.72 -3.78 2.48
N TYR A 9 -10.64 -3.51 1.77
CA TYR A 9 -9.29 -3.98 2.11
C TYR A 9 -8.34 -2.80 2.20
N GLN A 10 -7.34 -2.91 3.08
CA GLN A 10 -6.24 -1.97 3.17
C GLN A 10 -5.14 -2.35 2.18
N ARG A 11 -4.76 -1.44 1.28
CA ARG A 11 -3.58 -1.60 0.43
C ARG A 11 -2.45 -0.72 0.93
N PHE A 12 -1.22 -1.21 0.79
CA PHE A 12 -0.04 -0.48 1.19
C PHE A 12 0.84 -0.22 -0.02
N PHE A 13 1.20 1.05 -0.21
CA PHE A 13 2.20 1.51 -1.17
C PHE A 13 3.43 1.96 -0.41
N ILE A 14 4.61 1.55 -0.86
CA ILE A 14 5.88 1.78 -0.18
C ILE A 14 6.88 2.33 -1.19
N ARG A 15 7.52 3.44 -0.85
CA ARG A 15 8.72 3.96 -1.51
C ARG A 15 9.92 3.77 -0.61
N PRO A 16 10.72 2.71 -0.81
CA PRO A 16 11.95 2.51 -0.07
C PRO A 16 13.05 3.44 -0.57
N ARG A 17 13.99 3.82 0.31
CA ARG A 17 15.30 4.32 -0.13
C ARG A 17 15.99 3.26 -0.99
N LEU A 18 16.77 3.70 -1.97
CA LEU A 18 17.54 2.81 -2.85
C LEU A 18 18.32 1.76 -2.04
N GLY A 19 18.18 0.49 -2.42
CA GLY A 19 18.84 -0.64 -1.76
C GLY A 19 18.13 -1.23 -0.54
N HIS A 20 17.11 -0.56 0.02
CA HIS A 20 16.46 -1.00 1.26
C HIS A 20 15.24 -1.91 1.07
N ARG A 21 14.79 -2.08 -0.18
CA ARG A 21 13.61 -2.91 -0.50
C ARG A 21 13.67 -4.34 0.11
N PRO A 22 14.78 -5.10 0.02
CA PRO A 22 14.81 -6.46 0.57
C PRO A 22 14.60 -6.52 2.10
N LEU A 23 15.12 -5.52 2.83
CA LEU A 23 14.93 -5.44 4.28
C LEU A 23 13.45 -5.23 4.62
N ILE A 24 12.81 -4.29 3.92
CA ILE A 24 11.40 -3.98 4.15
C ILE A 24 10.50 -5.15 3.75
N GLU A 25 10.82 -5.88 2.68
CA GLU A 25 10.10 -7.10 2.30
C GLU A 25 10.19 -8.16 3.40
N SER A 26 11.36 -8.33 4.02
CA SER A 26 11.54 -9.24 5.17
C SER A 26 10.67 -8.83 6.35
N ASP A 27 10.64 -7.54 6.69
CA ASP A 27 9.87 -7.04 7.83
C ASP A 27 8.36 -7.14 7.59
N ILE A 28 7.89 -6.82 6.38
CA ILE A 28 6.50 -7.04 5.96
C ILE A 28 6.14 -8.52 6.09
N GLN A 29 7.01 -9.42 5.63
CA GLN A 29 6.75 -10.86 5.70
C GLN A 29 6.64 -11.35 7.14
N ALA A 30 7.46 -10.83 8.05
CA ALA A 30 7.39 -11.13 9.48
C ALA A 30 6.11 -10.60 10.15
N VAL A 31 5.58 -9.45 9.70
CA VAL A 31 4.30 -8.92 10.20
C VAL A 31 3.11 -9.73 9.70
N ILE A 32 3.16 -10.18 8.44
CA ILE A 32 2.10 -10.99 7.83
C ILE A 32 2.06 -12.36 8.47
N ASP A 33 3.20 -13.03 8.65
CA ASP A 33 3.31 -14.34 9.32
C ASP A 33 2.24 -15.36 8.86
N GLY A 34 1.97 -15.41 7.56
CA GLY A 34 0.95 -16.30 6.96
C GLY A 34 -0.51 -15.90 7.22
N ALA A 35 -0.79 -14.77 7.89
CA ALA A 35 -2.15 -14.32 8.18
C ALA A 35 -2.97 -13.98 6.92
N VAL A 36 -2.29 -13.61 5.82
CA VAL A 36 -2.91 -13.39 4.50
C VAL A 36 -2.03 -13.97 3.40
N THR A 37 -2.65 -14.35 2.29
CA THR A 37 -1.93 -14.77 1.08
C THR A 37 -1.35 -13.56 0.37
N CYS A 38 -0.01 -13.52 0.25
CA CYS A 38 0.69 -12.55 -0.59
C CYS A 38 0.74 -13.03 -2.04
N ARG A 39 0.47 -12.15 -2.98
CA ARG A 39 0.65 -12.41 -4.42
C ARG A 39 1.98 -11.78 -4.83
N PHE A 40 3.00 -12.59 -5.03
CA PHE A 40 4.35 -12.13 -5.38
C PHE A 40 4.45 -11.61 -6.82
N ALA A 41 5.48 -10.81 -7.09
CA ALA A 41 5.87 -10.43 -8.44
C ALA A 41 6.43 -11.64 -9.24
N PRO A 42 6.47 -11.59 -10.59
CA PRO A 42 7.01 -12.68 -11.40
C PRO A 42 8.47 -13.03 -11.12
N ASP A 43 9.27 -12.07 -10.62
CA ASP A 43 10.67 -12.26 -10.22
C ASP A 43 10.83 -12.84 -8.79
N GLY A 44 9.71 -13.16 -8.12
CA GLY A 44 9.69 -13.72 -6.77
C GLY A 44 9.73 -12.69 -5.64
N THR A 45 9.80 -11.38 -5.95
CA THR A 45 9.81 -10.33 -4.93
C THR A 45 8.42 -10.09 -4.34
N LEU A 46 8.36 -9.69 -3.07
CA LEU A 46 7.09 -9.50 -2.36
C LEU A 46 6.38 -8.22 -2.81
N LEU A 47 7.10 -7.11 -2.87
CA LEU A 47 6.53 -5.83 -3.26
C LEU A 47 6.51 -5.70 -4.78
N LYS A 48 5.38 -5.41 -5.39
CA LYS A 48 5.28 -5.27 -6.85
C LYS A 48 5.61 -3.86 -7.27
N PRO A 49 6.37 -3.64 -8.36
CA PRO A 49 6.58 -2.29 -8.88
C PRO A 49 5.22 -1.70 -9.26
N THR A 50 4.96 -0.50 -8.78
CA THR A 50 3.75 0.23 -9.16
C THR A 50 4.05 0.92 -10.49
N ILE A 51 3.33 0.52 -11.55
CA ILE A 51 3.59 0.99 -12.92
C ILE A 51 2.29 1.47 -13.57
N LEU A 52 2.37 2.59 -14.28
CA LEU A 52 1.28 3.04 -15.15
C LEU A 52 1.32 2.27 -16.47
N LYS A 53 0.20 1.67 -16.85
CA LYS A 53 0.00 1.14 -18.20
C LYS A 53 -0.17 2.31 -19.18
N PRO A 54 0.20 2.14 -20.46
CA PRO A 54 -0.11 3.11 -21.49
C PRO A 54 -1.60 3.48 -21.48
N GLY A 55 -1.90 4.79 -21.45
CA GLY A 55 -3.27 5.32 -21.40
C GLY A 55 -3.88 5.42 -20.00
N GLN A 56 -3.24 4.88 -18.96
CA GLN A 56 -3.56 5.26 -17.59
C GLN A 56 -3.01 6.68 -17.35
N GLY A 57 -3.76 7.52 -16.63
CA GLY A 57 -3.38 8.91 -16.35
C GLY A 57 -2.02 9.03 -15.65
N ARG A 58 -1.55 10.25 -15.40
CA ARG A 58 -0.19 10.49 -14.86
C ARG A 58 0.02 10.02 -13.41
N TYR A 59 -1.03 9.63 -12.73
CA TYR A 59 -1.05 9.38 -11.30
C TYR A 59 -1.78 8.08 -11.04
N LEU A 60 -1.19 7.20 -10.24
CA LEU A 60 -1.83 5.97 -9.78
C LEU A 60 -2.40 6.13 -8.37
N ILE A 61 -2.35 7.35 -7.81
CA ILE A 61 -2.73 7.59 -6.42
C ILE A 61 -4.23 7.65 -6.24
N PRO A 62 -4.70 7.08 -5.15
CA PRO A 62 -5.69 7.69 -4.28
C PRO A 62 -5.30 9.13 -3.85
N MET A 63 -6.11 10.11 -4.24
CA MET A 63 -5.91 11.51 -3.88
C MET A 63 -6.18 11.74 -2.38
N ARG A 64 -5.37 12.57 -1.72
CA ARG A 64 -5.71 13.13 -0.40
C ARG A 64 -6.62 14.35 -0.62
N TRP A 65 -7.90 14.29 -0.24
CA TRP A 65 -8.81 15.43 -0.37
C TRP A 65 -8.49 16.59 0.61
N LEU A 66 -7.63 16.36 1.61
CA LEU A 66 -7.42 17.31 2.72
C LEU A 66 -6.00 17.89 2.88
N SER A 67 -4.95 17.43 2.17
CA SER A 67 -3.60 18.04 2.29
C SER A 67 -2.56 17.63 1.22
N GLY A 68 -2.99 17.29 0.00
CA GLY A 68 -2.24 16.46 -0.95
C GLY A 68 -0.92 17.00 -1.54
N GLU A 69 0.15 16.21 -1.38
CA GLU A 69 1.15 16.03 -2.43
C GLU A 69 0.70 14.89 -3.36
N VAL A 70 0.86 15.10 -4.67
CA VAL A 70 0.55 14.10 -5.69
C VAL A 70 1.74 13.15 -5.82
N ILE A 71 1.62 11.93 -5.27
CA ILE A 71 2.43 10.76 -5.60
C ILE A 71 2.45 10.52 -7.13
N THR A 72 3.56 10.87 -7.75
CA THR A 72 3.79 10.57 -9.16
C THR A 72 4.39 9.16 -9.26
N ILE A 73 3.91 8.35 -10.21
CA ILE A 73 4.42 6.99 -10.42
C ILE A 73 5.39 7.00 -11.58
N ASP A 74 6.56 6.38 -11.36
CA ASP A 74 7.64 6.36 -12.34
C ASP A 74 7.42 5.30 -13.43
N ASN A 75 8.29 5.33 -14.45
CA ASN A 75 8.33 4.26 -15.43
C ASN A 75 8.81 2.93 -14.81
N ALA A 76 8.51 1.81 -15.45
CA ALA A 76 8.78 0.48 -14.90
C ALA A 76 10.27 0.21 -14.58
N SER A 77 11.20 0.85 -15.30
CA SER A 77 12.64 0.69 -15.08
C SER A 77 13.22 1.58 -13.96
N LYS A 78 12.42 2.50 -13.40
CA LYS A 78 12.83 3.42 -12.31
C LYS A 78 11.81 3.48 -11.18
N ALA A 79 10.91 2.50 -11.09
CA ALA A 79 9.81 2.49 -10.13
C ALA A 79 10.33 2.75 -8.70
N GLN A 80 10.02 3.92 -8.15
CA GLN A 80 10.32 4.23 -6.76
C GLN A 80 9.24 3.69 -5.82
N TRP A 81 8.00 3.60 -6.31
CA TRP A 81 6.86 3.10 -5.54
C TRP A 81 6.56 1.64 -5.86
N PHE A 82 6.31 0.88 -4.80
CA PHE A 82 5.91 -0.51 -4.86
C PHE A 82 4.62 -0.70 -4.08
N TRP A 83 3.86 -1.75 -4.37
CA TRP A 83 2.64 -2.08 -3.64
C TRP A 83 2.68 -3.51 -3.13
N LEU A 84 2.10 -3.69 -1.94
CA LEU A 84 1.87 -5.00 -1.35
C LEU A 84 0.55 -5.56 -1.87
N ASP A 85 0.64 -6.61 -2.68
CA ASP A 85 -0.54 -7.28 -3.23
C ASP A 85 -1.02 -8.38 -2.29
N ALA A 86 -1.78 -7.98 -1.26
CA ALA A 86 -2.39 -8.86 -0.28
C ALA A 86 -3.77 -8.32 0.12
N ASP A 87 -4.70 -9.22 0.46
CA ASP A 87 -6.07 -8.86 0.87
C ASP A 87 -6.11 -8.59 2.38
N ILE A 88 -5.46 -7.50 2.82
CA ILE A 88 -5.40 -7.13 4.24
C ILE A 88 -6.76 -6.53 4.67
N PRO A 89 -7.40 -7.01 5.74
CA PRO A 89 -8.65 -6.44 6.24
C PRO A 89 -8.51 -4.94 6.56
N PHE A 90 -9.45 -4.14 6.05
CA PHE A 90 -9.48 -2.70 6.29
C PHE A 90 -9.53 -2.38 7.79
N ASN A 91 -8.66 -1.45 8.23
CA ASN A 91 -8.51 -1.04 9.63
C ASN A 91 -8.45 -2.20 10.65
N GLY A 92 -8.01 -3.39 10.21
CA GLY A 92 -7.91 -4.56 11.06
C GLY A 92 -6.60 -4.59 11.86
N PRO A 93 -6.47 -5.51 12.84
CA PRO A 93 -5.23 -5.66 13.62
C PRO A 93 -3.99 -5.89 12.74
N LEU A 94 -4.13 -6.59 11.61
CA LEU A 94 -3.03 -6.78 10.66
C LEU A 94 -2.64 -5.46 9.98
N ALA A 95 -3.60 -4.64 9.56
CA ALA A 95 -3.33 -3.34 8.96
C ALA A 95 -2.63 -2.40 9.94
N GLN A 96 -3.05 -2.39 11.21
CA GLN A 96 -2.44 -1.60 12.28
C GLN A 96 -1.00 -2.06 12.56
N ARG A 97 -0.76 -3.38 12.71
CA ARG A 97 0.61 -3.91 12.86
C ARG A 97 1.49 -3.59 11.66
N MET A 98 0.93 -3.66 10.45
CA MET A 98 1.64 -3.29 9.21
C MET A 98 2.03 -1.82 9.22
N ALA A 99 1.07 -0.93 9.50
CA ALA A 99 1.34 0.50 9.62
C ALA A 99 2.42 0.79 10.67
N LEU A 100 2.31 0.20 11.86
CA LEU A 100 3.28 0.37 12.94
C LEU A 100 4.68 -0.16 12.59
N ALA A 101 4.77 -1.27 11.86
CA ALA A 101 6.05 -1.79 11.41
C ALA A 101 6.68 -0.86 10.38
N LEU A 102 5.90 -0.37 9.43
CA LEU A 102 6.36 0.51 8.36
C LEU A 102 6.83 1.88 8.89
N THR A 103 6.18 2.45 9.92
CA THR A 103 6.65 3.72 10.52
C THR A 103 7.98 3.62 11.25
N ARG A 104 8.43 2.43 11.64
CA ARG A 104 9.76 2.24 12.24
C ARG A 104 10.89 2.45 11.24
N HIS A 105 10.59 2.48 9.95
CA HIS A 105 11.56 2.75 8.90
C HIS A 105 11.55 4.23 8.53
N SER A 106 12.44 5.02 9.13
CA SER A 106 12.58 6.45 8.79
C SER A 106 13.01 6.71 7.34
N GLU A 107 13.48 5.68 6.63
CA GLU A 107 13.95 5.77 5.25
C GLU A 107 12.91 5.34 4.20
N ILE A 108 11.66 5.12 4.60
CA ILE A 108 10.57 4.81 3.66
C ILE A 108 9.49 5.88 3.71
N ALA A 109 8.85 6.11 2.56
CA ALA A 109 7.51 6.70 2.55
C ALA A 109 6.50 5.58 2.38
N CYS A 110 5.45 5.57 3.18
CA CYS A 110 4.38 4.59 3.08
C CYS A 110 3.03 5.28 3.01
N VAL A 111 2.13 4.72 2.21
CA VAL A 111 0.76 5.17 2.04
C VAL A 111 -0.17 3.98 2.19
N ALA A 112 -1.23 4.15 2.98
CA ALA A 112 -2.34 3.20 3.08
C ALA A 112 -3.50 3.70 2.21
N GLU A 113 -3.97 2.87 1.29
CA GLU A 113 -5.16 3.11 0.47
C GLU A 113 -6.35 2.33 1.01
N ASP A 114 -7.46 3.03 1.15
CA ASP A 114 -8.76 2.50 1.54
C ASP A 114 -9.47 2.05 0.28
N ASN A 115 -9.31 0.77 -0.05
CA ASN A 115 -9.83 0.24 -1.31
C ASN A 115 -11.05 -0.65 -1.08
N THR A 116 -12.16 -0.28 -1.70
CA THR A 116 -13.32 -1.17 -1.86
C THR A 116 -13.08 -2.08 -3.08
N ARG A 117 -13.25 -3.40 -2.93
CA ARG A 117 -13.07 -4.33 -4.06
C ARG A 117 -14.09 -4.04 -5.17
N GLY A 118 -13.64 -3.46 -6.28
CA GLY A 118 -14.47 -3.14 -7.44
C GLY A 118 -14.78 -1.65 -7.62
N ALA A 119 -14.33 -0.77 -6.74
CA ALA A 119 -14.40 0.67 -7.02
C ALA A 119 -13.42 1.07 -8.13
N ALA A 120 -13.83 2.06 -8.91
CA ALA A 120 -12.92 2.76 -9.80
C ALA A 120 -11.81 3.41 -8.96
N HIS A 121 -10.55 3.24 -9.36
CA HIS A 121 -9.36 3.78 -8.68
C HIS A 121 -9.45 5.29 -8.35
N GLY A 122 -10.30 6.05 -9.04
CA GLY A 122 -10.53 7.47 -8.76
C GLY A 122 -11.35 7.80 -7.50
N ASN A 123 -11.92 6.79 -6.83
CA ASN A 123 -12.72 6.96 -5.61
C ASN A 123 -12.04 6.44 -4.34
N ALA A 124 -10.82 5.91 -4.44
CA ALA A 124 -10.07 5.45 -3.28
C ALA A 124 -9.38 6.63 -2.59
N GLU A 125 -9.45 6.66 -1.26
CA GLU A 125 -8.67 7.60 -0.44
C GLU A 125 -7.39 6.94 0.02
N ALA A 126 -6.32 7.72 0.15
CA ALA A 126 -5.10 7.22 0.74
C ALA A 126 -4.32 8.28 1.46
N TRP A 127 -3.61 7.77 2.44
CA TRP A 127 -3.10 8.53 3.54
C TRP A 127 -1.66 8.08 3.78
N ILE A 128 -0.75 9.06 3.90
CA ILE A 128 0.62 8.78 4.30
C ILE A 128 0.57 8.20 5.72
N ILE A 129 1.22 7.07 5.92
CA ILE A 129 1.37 6.50 7.24
C ILE A 129 2.45 7.30 7.98
N ASP A 130 2.01 8.34 8.69
CA ASP A 130 2.77 9.13 9.63
C ASP A 130 2.21 8.95 11.05
N ASP A 131 2.82 9.58 12.05
CA ASP A 131 2.40 9.47 13.46
C ASP A 131 0.93 9.88 13.71
N ALA A 132 0.31 10.63 12.79
CA ALA A 132 -1.08 11.06 12.90
C ALA A 132 -2.07 10.09 12.21
N HIS A 133 -1.58 9.07 11.50
CA HIS A 133 -2.42 8.15 10.73
C HIS A 133 -3.36 7.33 11.63
N TYR A 134 -4.64 7.18 11.22
CA TYR A 134 -5.66 6.50 12.03
C TYR A 134 -5.29 5.04 12.37
N LEU A 135 -4.57 4.34 11.49
CA LEU A 135 -4.06 2.97 11.78
C LEU A 135 -3.09 2.89 12.98
N LEU A 136 -2.52 4.02 13.42
CA LEU A 136 -1.61 4.09 14.57
C LEU A 136 -2.30 4.61 15.83
N GLN A 137 -3.51 5.13 15.70
CA GLN A 137 -4.33 5.54 16.83
C GLN A 137 -4.96 4.27 17.40
N LEU A 138 -4.33 3.74 18.45
CA LEU A 138 -4.87 2.62 19.22
C LEU A 138 -5.95 3.20 20.15
N ASP A 139 -7.20 2.77 19.96
CA ASP A 139 -8.29 3.01 20.91
C ASP A 139 -7.99 2.38 22.29
#